data_AF-A0A4V2QAY4-F1
#
_entry.id   AF-A0A4V2QAY4-F1
#
_cell.length_a   1.000
_cell.length_b   1.000
_cell.length_c   1.000
_cell.angle_alpha   90.00
_cell.angle_beta   90.00
_cell.angle_gamma   90.00
#
_symmetry.space_group_name_H-M   'P 1'
#
loop_
_entity.id
_entity.type
_entity.pdbx_description
1 polymer ?
#
loop_
_entity_poly.entity_id
_entity_poly.type
_entity_poly.pdbx_seq_one_letter_code
_entity_poly.pdbx_strand_id
1 'polypeptide(L)'
;MSFFWIKKAKNYNHIKNQAILRAMFSCTILINKLSLFKMKSEKRTSFFPFLNCKASMTVEAALAVPFFLFFIMNILVIFDMLRLHGNIEEAIHQTGNQMAFCGYAYKNVEELGFSLPDEMSSIAMSEVYARGRVIRILGTDYLNNTCLSSGAAGLHFVKSSVMKEDDVIDFIVSYKVKPLIGIIGFADFPMENRYYGRAWTGYDVENGQGGQEDDPIVFIAENGVVYHTSRNCTYLCPSINMISAFQKDNIRNEQGEKYHACERCGRAGIQGVLYITSQGNRYHNSLKCSGLKRTIYAVHLSETGGKGKCSKCG
;
A
#
# COMPACT_ATOMS: atom_id res chain seq x y z
N MET A 1 -39.53 -25.53 -9.39
CA MET A 1 -39.69 -26.22 -8.09
C MET A 1 -38.33 -26.20 -7.41
N SER A 2 -37.95 -25.11 -6.77
CA SER A 2 -38.33 -24.65 -5.43
C SER A 2 -37.40 -25.14 -4.32
N PHE A 3 -36.99 -24.15 -3.53
CA PHE A 3 -36.53 -24.21 -2.14
C PHE A 3 -35.14 -24.79 -1.91
N PHE A 4 -34.13 -23.91 -1.87
CA PHE A 4 -33.16 -23.98 -0.76
C PHE A 4 -33.00 -22.61 -0.10
N TRP A 5 -33.25 -22.67 1.20
CA TRP A 5 -33.44 -21.58 2.14
C TRP A 5 -32.18 -20.74 2.39
N ILE A 6 -32.40 -19.43 2.44
CA ILE A 6 -31.58 -18.43 3.11
C ILE A 6 -31.43 -18.82 4.59
N LYS A 7 -30.23 -19.25 5.00
CA LYS A 7 -29.88 -19.39 6.42
C LYS A 7 -29.23 -18.09 6.90
N LYS A 8 -30.10 -17.23 7.41
CA LYS A 8 -29.83 -15.98 8.13
C LYS A 8 -28.71 -16.16 9.17
N ALA A 9 -27.84 -15.17 9.23
CA ALA A 9 -26.71 -15.02 10.13
C ALA A 9 -27.00 -15.48 11.57
N LYS A 10 -26.31 -16.56 12.01
CA LYS A 10 -26.24 -16.95 13.42
C LYS A 10 -24.97 -16.38 14.05
N ASN A 11 -25.14 -15.21 14.65
CA ASN A 11 -24.60 -14.81 15.96
C ASN A 11 -23.13 -15.19 16.27
N TYR A 12 -22.19 -14.42 15.72
CA TYR A 12 -20.75 -14.45 16.01
C TYR A 12 -20.41 -14.16 17.50
N ASN A 13 -21.34 -13.53 18.23
CA ASN A 13 -21.15 -13.18 19.65
C ASN A 13 -21.24 -14.39 20.61
N HIS A 14 -21.90 -15.48 20.21
CA HIS A 14 -22.09 -16.63 21.11
C HIS A 14 -20.84 -17.52 21.22
N ILE A 15 -19.98 -17.55 20.19
CA ILE A 15 -18.76 -18.35 20.15
C ILE A 15 -17.62 -17.64 20.92
N LYS A 16 -17.52 -16.31 20.80
CA LYS A 16 -16.60 -15.50 21.63
C LYS A 16 -16.94 -15.62 23.12
N ASN A 17 -18.23 -15.57 23.49
CA ASN A 17 -18.62 -15.71 24.89
C ASN A 17 -18.36 -17.13 25.42
N GLN A 18 -18.54 -18.20 24.64
CA GLN A 18 -18.20 -19.56 25.12
C GLN A 18 -16.69 -19.80 25.28
N ALA A 19 -15.85 -19.22 24.43
CA ALA A 19 -14.39 -19.32 24.55
C ALA A 19 -13.84 -18.47 25.72
N ILE A 20 -14.37 -17.26 25.91
CA ILE A 20 -14.04 -16.39 27.05
C ILE A 20 -14.54 -17.03 28.35
N LEU A 21 -15.73 -17.62 28.38
CA LEU A 21 -16.24 -18.31 29.57
C LEU A 21 -15.39 -19.54 29.92
N ARG A 22 -14.89 -20.30 28.94
CA ARG A 22 -13.98 -21.44 29.18
C ARG A 22 -12.59 -21.02 29.63
N ALA A 23 -12.04 -19.92 29.09
CA ALA A 23 -10.78 -19.34 29.56
C ALA A 23 -10.93 -18.74 30.97
N MET A 24 -12.06 -18.07 31.26
CA MET A 24 -12.34 -17.54 32.59
C MET A 24 -12.63 -18.65 33.62
N PHE A 25 -13.31 -19.74 33.25
CA PHE A 25 -13.51 -20.90 34.14
C PHE A 25 -12.21 -21.67 34.41
N SER A 26 -11.33 -21.82 33.42
CA SER A 26 -10.02 -22.44 33.65
C SER A 26 -9.13 -21.57 34.55
N CYS A 27 -9.26 -20.25 34.48
CA CYS A 27 -8.53 -19.32 35.34
C CYS A 27 -9.15 -19.21 36.74
N THR A 28 -10.48 -19.20 36.87
CA THR A 28 -11.15 -19.17 38.20
C THR A 28 -11.04 -20.49 38.95
N ILE A 29 -10.96 -21.65 38.27
CA ILE A 29 -10.67 -22.93 38.96
C ILE A 29 -9.22 -22.97 39.45
N LEU A 30 -8.28 -22.33 38.75
CA LEU A 30 -6.90 -22.17 39.21
C LEU A 30 -6.80 -21.15 40.37
N ILE A 31 -7.58 -20.06 40.32
CA ILE A 31 -7.58 -18.99 41.34
C ILE A 31 -8.37 -19.38 42.60
N ASN A 32 -9.49 -20.12 42.50
CA ASN A 32 -10.26 -20.58 43.66
C ASN A 32 -9.60 -21.74 44.41
N LYS A 33 -8.67 -22.47 43.80
CA LYS A 33 -7.80 -23.39 44.57
C LYS A 33 -6.70 -22.66 45.35
N LEU A 34 -6.43 -21.39 45.05
CA LEU A 34 -5.47 -20.54 45.76
C LEU A 34 -6.10 -19.70 46.89
N SER A 35 -7.43 -19.62 47.00
CA SER A 35 -8.10 -18.69 47.93
C SER A 35 -8.43 -19.26 49.32
N LEU A 36 -7.85 -20.39 49.73
CA LEU A 36 -8.13 -21.02 51.04
C LEU A 36 -6.91 -21.12 51.98
N PHE A 37 -5.89 -20.29 51.79
CA PHE A 37 -4.85 -20.09 52.80
C PHE A 37 -4.87 -18.66 53.34
N LYS A 38 -5.61 -18.49 54.44
CA LYS A 38 -5.61 -17.28 55.26
C LYS A 38 -4.27 -17.21 56.01
N MET A 39 -3.24 -16.64 55.39
CA MET A 39 -1.94 -16.44 56.04
C MET A 39 -1.93 -15.13 56.85
N LYS A 40 -1.97 -15.28 58.16
CA LYS A 40 -1.55 -14.26 59.12
C LYS A 40 -0.03 -14.10 58.95
N SER A 41 0.40 -12.91 58.57
CA SER A 41 1.81 -12.55 58.47
C SER A 41 2.49 -12.71 59.81
N GLU A 42 3.53 -13.52 59.87
CA GLU A 42 4.75 -13.21 60.61
C GLU A 42 5.90 -14.10 60.13
N LYS A 43 6.95 -13.45 59.61
CA LYS A 43 8.31 -13.96 59.36
C LYS A 43 8.47 -14.98 58.21
N ARG A 44 9.18 -14.50 57.17
CA ARG A 44 9.89 -15.22 56.09
C ARG A 44 9.61 -16.73 56.00
N THR A 45 8.68 -17.15 55.14
CA THR A 45 8.58 -18.55 54.72
C THR A 45 8.12 -18.69 53.27
N SER A 46 8.75 -19.66 52.62
CA SER A 46 8.53 -20.26 51.30
C SER A 46 7.06 -20.54 50.96
N PHE A 47 6.71 -20.54 49.66
CA PHE A 47 5.35 -20.71 49.15
C PHE A 47 4.84 -22.17 49.26
N PHE A 48 5.68 -23.12 49.65
CA PHE A 48 5.32 -24.51 49.94
C PHE A 48 5.54 -24.87 51.43
N PRO A 49 4.48 -24.99 52.26
CA PRO A 49 4.64 -25.17 53.71
C PRO A 49 4.81 -26.64 54.14
N PHE A 50 4.93 -27.61 53.23
CA PHE A 50 4.78 -29.02 53.59
C PHE A 50 6.07 -29.79 53.93
N LEU A 51 7.26 -29.24 53.70
CA LEU A 51 8.51 -29.92 54.06
C LEU A 51 9.51 -28.93 54.68
N ASN A 52 9.66 -28.99 56.01
CA ASN A 52 10.74 -28.34 56.78
C ASN A 52 12.10 -29.00 56.47
N CYS A 53 12.58 -28.87 55.23
CA CYS A 53 13.86 -29.40 54.79
C CYS A 53 14.86 -28.25 54.64
N LYS A 54 16.08 -28.41 55.19
CA LYS A 54 17.15 -27.40 55.23
C LYS A 54 17.67 -26.95 53.85
N ALA A 55 17.13 -27.48 52.76
CA ALA A 55 17.44 -27.14 51.37
C ALA A 55 16.24 -26.54 50.58
N SER A 56 15.15 -26.16 51.24
CA SER A 56 13.93 -25.65 50.57
C SER A 56 14.22 -24.45 49.63
N MET A 57 15.06 -23.51 50.06
CA MET A 57 15.39 -22.31 49.25
C MET A 57 16.11 -22.64 47.93
N THR A 58 16.94 -23.68 47.89
CA THR A 58 17.65 -24.08 46.66
C THR A 58 16.72 -24.87 45.73
N VAL A 59 15.81 -25.68 46.27
CA VAL A 59 14.80 -26.41 45.48
C VAL A 59 13.79 -25.45 44.86
N GLU A 60 13.32 -24.45 45.62
CA GLU A 60 12.44 -23.41 45.08
C GLU A 60 13.12 -22.60 43.97
N ALA A 61 14.38 -22.19 44.16
CA ALA A 61 15.15 -21.50 43.13
C ALA A 61 15.39 -22.37 41.89
N ALA A 62 15.69 -23.67 42.08
CA ALA A 62 15.92 -24.61 40.99
C ALA A 62 14.66 -24.87 40.14
N LEU A 63 13.46 -24.72 40.70
CA LEU A 63 12.20 -24.79 39.96
C LEU A 63 11.79 -23.44 39.37
N ALA A 64 11.95 -22.33 40.11
CA ALA A 64 11.53 -21.01 39.67
C ALA A 64 12.29 -20.52 38.42
N VAL A 65 13.60 -20.79 38.33
CA VAL A 65 14.44 -20.32 37.21
C VAL A 65 14.00 -20.95 35.87
N PRO A 66 13.81 -22.27 35.73
CA PRO A 66 13.29 -22.87 34.50
C PRO A 66 11.92 -22.33 34.07
N PHE A 67 10.99 -22.10 35.00
CA PHE A 67 9.68 -21.53 34.66
C PHE A 67 9.81 -20.08 34.18
N PHE A 68 10.67 -19.29 34.82
CA PHE A 68 10.96 -17.93 34.37
C PHE A 68 11.59 -17.91 32.97
N LEU A 69 12.59 -18.77 32.72
CA LEU A 69 13.21 -18.88 31.40
C LEU A 69 12.20 -19.35 30.34
N PHE A 70 11.33 -20.30 30.66
CA PHE A 70 10.26 -20.73 29.77
C PHE A 70 9.31 -19.55 29.44
N PHE A 71 8.95 -18.74 30.42
CA PHE A 71 8.15 -17.54 30.21
C PHE A 71 8.83 -16.54 29.25
N ILE A 72 10.11 -16.25 29.47
CA ILE A 72 10.88 -15.36 28.57
C ILE A 72 10.97 -15.94 27.15
N MET A 73 11.17 -17.25 27.01
CA MET A 73 11.22 -17.90 25.70
C MET A 73 9.88 -17.82 24.96
N ASN A 74 8.74 -17.93 25.66
CA ASN A 74 7.43 -17.71 25.04
C ASN A 74 7.26 -16.26 24.56
N ILE A 75 7.71 -15.28 25.34
CA ILE A 75 7.70 -13.86 24.91
C ILE A 75 8.53 -13.69 23.63
N LEU A 76 9.73 -14.27 23.57
CA LEU A 76 10.58 -14.19 22.37
C LEU A 76 9.92 -14.81 21.14
N VAL A 77 9.20 -15.92 21.29
CA VAL A 77 8.45 -16.52 20.18
C VAL A 77 7.27 -15.66 19.72
N ILE A 78 6.60 -14.95 20.63
CA ILE A 78 5.58 -13.97 20.23
C ILE A 78 6.21 -12.86 19.39
N PHE A 79 7.40 -12.36 19.76
CA PHE A 79 8.11 -11.38 18.94
C PHE A 79 8.51 -11.93 17.57
N ASP A 80 8.93 -13.20 17.48
CA ASP A 80 9.22 -13.83 16.20
C ASP A 80 7.97 -13.95 15.31
N MET A 81 6.82 -14.32 15.89
CA MET A 81 5.53 -14.33 15.19
C MET A 81 5.13 -12.94 14.70
N LEU A 82 5.30 -11.90 15.52
CA LEU A 82 5.01 -10.51 15.14
C LEU A 82 5.95 -10.03 14.03
N ARG A 83 7.23 -10.39 14.09
CA ARG A 83 8.21 -10.06 13.04
C ARG A 83 7.84 -10.72 11.72
N LEU A 84 7.50 -12.01 11.75
CA LEU A 84 7.03 -12.73 10.56
C LEU A 84 5.77 -12.08 9.98
N HIS A 85 4.78 -11.76 10.83
CA HIS A 85 3.54 -11.12 10.41
C HIS A 85 3.77 -9.75 9.77
N GLY A 86 4.64 -8.92 10.37
CA GLY A 86 4.98 -7.60 9.82
C GLY A 86 5.72 -7.69 8.47
N ASN A 87 6.67 -8.63 8.35
CA ASN A 87 7.39 -8.84 7.09
C ASN A 87 6.47 -9.34 5.97
N ILE A 88 5.56 -10.27 6.28
CA ILE A 88 4.54 -10.74 5.34
C ILE A 88 3.63 -9.57 4.92
N GLU A 89 3.18 -8.74 5.87
CA GLU A 89 2.35 -7.56 5.59
C GLU A 89 3.04 -6.60 4.62
N GLU A 90 4.31 -6.28 4.86
CA GLU A 90 5.12 -5.42 3.99
C GLU A 90 5.23 -6.01 2.57
N ALA A 91 5.56 -7.30 2.45
CA ALA A 91 5.73 -7.97 1.17
C ALA A 91 4.43 -8.01 0.36
N ILE A 92 3.30 -8.23 1.03
CA ILE A 92 1.95 -8.21 0.43
C ILE A 92 1.61 -6.80 -0.02
N HIS A 93 1.81 -5.78 0.80
CA HIS A 93 1.55 -4.37 0.44
C HIS A 93 2.41 -3.92 -0.75
N GLN A 94 3.69 -4.29 -0.77
CA GLN A 94 4.58 -3.97 -1.88
C GLN A 94 4.13 -4.67 -3.18
N THR A 95 3.76 -5.95 -3.09
CA THR A 95 3.27 -6.73 -4.23
C THR A 95 1.93 -6.19 -4.73
N GLY A 96 0.99 -5.90 -3.82
CA GLY A 96 -0.31 -5.32 -4.13
C GLY A 96 -0.20 -3.97 -4.84
N ASN A 97 0.67 -3.08 -4.36
CA ASN A 97 0.92 -1.79 -5.04
C ASN A 97 1.53 -1.97 -6.44
N GLN A 98 2.42 -2.94 -6.63
CA GLN A 98 2.96 -3.25 -7.95
C GLN A 98 1.89 -3.80 -8.89
N MET A 99 1.01 -4.67 -8.36
CA MET A 99 -0.13 -5.18 -9.12
C MET A 99 -1.11 -4.06 -9.47
N ALA A 100 -1.37 -3.13 -8.55
CA ALA A 100 -2.20 -1.95 -8.81
C ALA A 100 -1.63 -1.09 -9.94
N PHE A 101 -0.31 -0.88 -9.97
CA PHE A 101 0.36 -0.18 -11.06
C PHE A 101 0.28 -0.94 -12.39
N CYS A 102 0.44 -2.26 -12.36
CA CYS A 102 0.35 -3.10 -13.56
C CYS A 102 -1.08 -3.37 -14.04
N GLY A 103 -2.11 -2.98 -13.28
CA GLY A 103 -3.51 -3.25 -13.61
C GLY A 103 -3.96 -2.67 -14.95
N TYR A 104 -3.38 -1.55 -15.40
CA TYR A 104 -3.63 -1.00 -16.74
C TYR A 104 -3.28 -1.99 -17.86
N ALA A 105 -2.13 -2.68 -17.76
CA ALA A 105 -1.72 -3.64 -18.78
C ALA A 105 -2.68 -4.84 -18.87
N TYR A 106 -3.25 -5.27 -17.75
CA TYR A 106 -4.28 -6.31 -17.72
C TYR A 106 -5.55 -5.87 -18.44
N LYS A 107 -6.05 -4.65 -18.17
CA LYS A 107 -7.26 -4.11 -18.80
C LYS A 107 -7.13 -4.03 -20.33
N ASN A 108 -6.00 -3.54 -20.85
CA ASN A 108 -5.80 -3.47 -22.30
C ASN A 108 -5.73 -4.86 -22.97
N VAL A 109 -5.22 -5.89 -22.28
CA VAL A 109 -5.11 -7.25 -22.82
C VAL A 109 -6.48 -7.93 -22.86
N GLU A 110 -7.33 -7.66 -21.87
CA GLU A 110 -8.73 -8.10 -21.85
C GLU A 110 -9.53 -7.46 -23.00
N GLU A 111 -9.36 -6.15 -23.24
CA GLU A 111 -9.97 -5.44 -24.38
C GLU A 111 -9.50 -5.98 -25.75
N LEU A 112 -8.31 -6.59 -25.82
CA LEU A 112 -7.75 -7.22 -27.03
C LEU A 112 -8.35 -8.60 -27.36
N GLY A 113 -9.33 -9.09 -26.59
CA GLY A 113 -10.19 -10.21 -26.98
C GLY A 113 -9.54 -11.60 -26.90
N PHE A 114 -8.45 -11.76 -26.13
CA PHE A 114 -7.85 -13.08 -25.89
C PHE A 114 -8.65 -13.84 -24.81
N SER A 115 -9.75 -14.47 -25.24
CA SER A 115 -10.65 -15.24 -24.37
C SER A 115 -10.00 -16.54 -23.88
N LEU A 116 -9.23 -16.46 -22.80
CA LEU A 116 -9.09 -17.60 -21.88
C LEU A 116 -10.31 -17.60 -20.94
N PRO A 117 -10.76 -18.76 -20.41
CA PRO A 117 -11.88 -18.79 -19.48
C PRO A 117 -11.63 -17.80 -18.32
N ASP A 118 -12.50 -16.79 -18.20
CA ASP A 118 -12.38 -15.59 -17.32
C ASP A 118 -11.92 -15.90 -15.90
N GLU A 119 -12.27 -17.08 -15.40
CA GLU A 119 -12.04 -17.48 -14.02
C GLU A 119 -10.70 -18.24 -13.82
N MET A 120 -10.12 -18.82 -14.87
CA MET A 120 -8.95 -19.70 -14.77
C MET A 120 -7.64 -19.03 -15.18
N SER A 121 -7.67 -17.97 -15.99
CA SER A 121 -6.47 -17.23 -16.42
C SER A 121 -6.12 -16.06 -15.49
N SER A 122 -7.11 -15.27 -15.08
CA SER A 122 -6.92 -14.07 -14.24
C SER A 122 -6.49 -14.43 -12.82
N ILE A 123 -7.16 -15.41 -12.19
CA ILE A 123 -6.91 -15.82 -10.80
C ILE A 123 -5.64 -16.66 -10.69
N ALA A 124 -5.42 -17.63 -11.59
CA ALA A 124 -4.26 -18.52 -11.48
C ALA A 124 -2.94 -17.82 -11.85
N MET A 125 -2.92 -16.94 -12.86
CA MET A 125 -1.72 -16.18 -13.19
C MET A 125 -1.41 -15.12 -12.13
N SER A 126 -2.44 -14.47 -11.58
CA SER A 126 -2.24 -13.49 -10.52
C SER A 126 -1.85 -14.15 -9.19
N GLU A 127 -2.36 -15.34 -8.86
CA GLU A 127 -1.95 -16.10 -7.67
C GLU A 127 -0.49 -16.58 -7.79
N VAL A 128 -0.11 -17.21 -8.91
CA VAL A 128 1.27 -17.68 -9.14
C VAL A 128 2.24 -16.51 -9.15
N TYR A 129 1.90 -15.42 -9.84
CA TYR A 129 2.69 -14.21 -9.85
C TYR A 129 2.82 -13.62 -8.45
N ALA A 130 1.71 -13.39 -7.75
CA ALA A 130 1.72 -12.75 -6.44
C ALA A 130 2.44 -13.61 -5.39
N ARG A 131 2.22 -14.93 -5.40
CA ARG A 131 2.99 -15.88 -4.60
C ARG A 131 4.48 -15.80 -4.89
N GLY A 132 4.86 -15.85 -6.17
CA GLY A 132 6.26 -15.76 -6.61
C GLY A 132 6.92 -14.45 -6.18
N ARG A 133 6.20 -13.32 -6.26
CA ARG A 133 6.68 -12.00 -5.82
C ARG A 133 6.85 -11.92 -4.31
N VAL A 134 5.86 -12.36 -3.53
CA VAL A 134 5.93 -12.36 -2.06
C VAL A 134 7.09 -13.24 -1.57
N ILE A 135 7.23 -14.46 -2.11
CA ILE A 135 8.33 -15.36 -1.74
C ILE A 135 9.69 -14.76 -2.15
N ARG A 136 9.77 -14.06 -3.28
CA ARG A 136 11.00 -13.39 -3.73
C ARG A 136 11.39 -12.21 -2.82
N ILE A 137 10.42 -11.41 -2.36
CA ILE A 137 10.66 -10.28 -1.46
C ILE A 137 11.12 -10.79 -0.09
N LEU A 138 10.44 -11.79 0.45
CA LEU A 138 10.75 -12.36 1.77
C LEU A 138 12.02 -13.21 1.76
N GLY A 139 12.28 -13.93 0.67
CA GLY A 139 13.36 -14.90 0.55
C GLY A 139 12.95 -16.28 1.08
N THR A 140 13.24 -17.33 0.31
CA THR A 140 12.96 -18.73 0.70
C THR A 140 13.71 -19.13 1.96
N ASP A 141 14.97 -18.70 2.08
CA ASP A 141 15.83 -19.04 3.22
C ASP A 141 15.31 -18.41 4.50
N TYR A 142 14.85 -17.15 4.43
CA TYR A 142 14.21 -16.49 5.56
C TYR A 142 12.95 -17.24 6.00
N LEU A 143 12.02 -17.50 5.06
CA LEU A 143 10.76 -18.19 5.34
C LEU A 143 10.95 -19.58 5.95
N ASN A 144 11.95 -20.33 5.49
CA ASN A 144 12.24 -21.68 5.98
C ASN A 144 12.89 -21.69 7.37
N ASN A 145 13.43 -20.56 7.85
CA ASN A 145 14.08 -20.41 9.15
C ASN A 145 13.23 -19.61 10.17
N THR A 146 11.93 -19.44 9.93
CA THR A 146 11.01 -18.74 10.84
C THR A 146 10.05 -19.69 11.57
N CYS A 147 9.20 -19.16 12.45
CA CYS A 147 8.07 -19.88 13.06
C CYS A 147 6.97 -20.32 12.07
N LEU A 148 7.14 -20.13 10.76
CA LEU A 148 6.19 -20.52 9.73
C LEU A 148 6.07 -22.05 9.58
N SER A 149 4.84 -22.55 9.53
CA SER A 149 4.58 -23.97 9.26
C SER A 149 4.85 -24.27 7.78
N SER A 150 5.68 -25.29 7.52
CA SER A 150 6.06 -25.70 6.15
C SER A 150 6.83 -24.65 5.35
N GLY A 151 7.45 -23.66 6.01
CA GLY A 151 8.30 -22.66 5.37
C GLY A 151 7.59 -21.95 4.21
N ALA A 152 8.30 -21.66 3.12
CA ALA A 152 7.72 -20.96 1.97
C ALA A 152 6.52 -21.70 1.32
N ALA A 153 6.41 -23.02 1.49
CA ALA A 153 5.29 -23.80 0.96
C ALA A 153 4.01 -23.63 1.80
N GLY A 154 4.09 -23.11 3.03
CA GLY A 154 2.96 -22.87 3.92
C GLY A 154 2.18 -21.58 3.68
N LEU A 155 2.60 -20.76 2.70
CA LEU A 155 1.87 -19.56 2.29
C LEU A 155 0.81 -19.92 1.23
N HIS A 156 -0.46 -19.71 1.56
CA HIS A 156 -1.60 -19.98 0.70
C HIS A 156 -2.27 -18.68 0.26
N PHE A 157 -2.57 -18.57 -1.03
CA PHE A 157 -3.09 -17.34 -1.65
C PHE A 157 -4.49 -17.52 -2.26
N VAL A 158 -5.10 -18.70 -2.10
CA VAL A 158 -6.37 -19.14 -2.71
C VAL A 158 -7.55 -18.19 -2.46
N LYS A 159 -7.51 -17.41 -1.36
CA LYS A 159 -8.56 -16.42 -1.04
C LYS A 159 -8.40 -15.09 -1.78
N SER A 160 -7.31 -14.92 -2.51
CA SER A 160 -7.02 -13.69 -3.23
C SER A 160 -7.89 -13.55 -4.47
N SER A 161 -8.18 -12.31 -4.81
CA SER A 161 -9.00 -11.89 -5.93
C SER A 161 -8.37 -10.66 -6.56
N VAL A 162 -8.17 -10.69 -7.87
CA VAL A 162 -7.42 -9.66 -8.58
C VAL A 162 -8.28 -9.13 -9.70
N MET A 163 -8.42 -7.81 -9.78
CA MET A 163 -9.21 -7.12 -10.81
C MET A 163 -10.68 -7.57 -10.85
N LYS A 164 -11.30 -7.81 -9.68
CA LYS A 164 -12.75 -8.01 -9.59
C LYS A 164 -13.43 -6.70 -9.24
N GLU A 165 -14.69 -6.54 -9.65
CA GLU A 165 -15.63 -5.45 -9.28
C GLU A 165 -14.94 -4.09 -9.00
N ASP A 166 -15.02 -3.16 -9.96
CA ASP A 166 -14.39 -1.83 -9.90
C ASP A 166 -12.84 -1.82 -9.90
N ASP A 167 -12.21 -2.79 -10.57
CA ASP A 167 -10.75 -2.96 -10.66
C ASP A 167 -10.07 -3.12 -9.29
N VAL A 168 -10.74 -3.80 -8.35
CA VAL A 168 -10.24 -4.03 -7.00
C VAL A 168 -9.30 -5.23 -6.94
N ILE A 169 -8.22 -5.06 -6.19
CA ILE A 169 -7.23 -6.07 -5.85
C ILE A 169 -7.37 -6.37 -4.35
N ASP A 170 -7.88 -7.57 -4.07
CA ASP A 170 -8.01 -8.13 -2.72
C ASP A 170 -7.04 -9.30 -2.57
N PHE A 171 -5.91 -9.06 -1.90
CA PHE A 171 -4.82 -10.02 -1.82
C PHE A 171 -4.70 -10.56 -0.39
N ILE A 172 -5.00 -11.85 -0.21
CA ILE A 172 -5.10 -12.50 1.10
C ILE A 172 -4.10 -13.66 1.17
N VAL A 173 -3.26 -13.62 2.20
CA VAL A 173 -2.27 -14.67 2.48
C VAL A 173 -2.64 -15.37 3.77
N SER A 174 -2.99 -16.64 3.66
CA SER A 174 -3.31 -17.51 4.80
C SER A 174 -2.13 -18.42 5.10
N TYR A 175 -1.73 -18.49 6.37
CA TYR A 175 -0.62 -19.34 6.81
C TYR A 175 -0.80 -19.80 8.26
N LYS A 176 0.09 -20.68 8.72
CA LYS A 176 0.08 -21.21 10.09
C LYS A 176 1.43 -20.98 10.76
N VAL A 177 1.44 -20.56 12.01
CA VAL A 177 2.66 -20.40 12.81
C VAL A 177 2.75 -21.46 13.90
N LYS A 178 3.97 -21.96 14.15
CA LYS A 178 4.25 -22.98 15.16
C LYS A 178 4.59 -22.34 16.50
N PRO A 179 4.02 -22.81 17.61
CA PRO A 179 4.47 -22.40 18.94
C PRO A 179 5.86 -22.99 19.25
N LEU A 180 6.57 -22.40 20.23
CA LEU A 180 7.91 -22.85 20.64
C LEU A 180 7.93 -24.32 21.08
N ILE A 181 6.89 -24.75 21.81
CA ILE A 181 6.77 -26.12 22.28
C ILE A 181 5.40 -26.67 21.88
N GLY A 182 5.42 -27.69 21.02
CA GLY A 182 4.25 -28.49 20.66
C GLY A 182 3.86 -29.46 21.78
N ILE A 183 3.67 -28.97 23.01
CA ILE A 183 3.08 -29.78 24.09
C ILE A 183 1.59 -29.92 23.82
N ILE A 184 1.00 -31.01 24.32
CA ILE A 184 -0.44 -31.27 24.33
C ILE A 184 -1.21 -29.99 24.71
N GLY A 185 -1.97 -29.46 23.75
CA GLY A 185 -2.82 -28.28 23.93
C GLY A 185 -2.41 -27.04 23.13
N PHE A 186 -1.19 -26.97 22.58
CA PHE A 186 -0.73 -25.85 21.76
C PHE A 186 -0.56 -26.29 20.30
N ALA A 187 -1.62 -26.15 19.51
CA ALA A 187 -1.61 -26.44 18.07
C ALA A 187 -1.09 -25.24 17.26
N ASP A 188 -0.76 -25.49 15.99
CA ASP A 188 -0.43 -24.44 15.03
C ASP A 188 -1.53 -23.37 15.00
N PHE A 189 -1.12 -22.11 15.03
CA PHE A 189 -2.02 -20.96 15.05
C PHE A 189 -2.22 -20.43 13.63
N PRO A 190 -3.45 -20.41 13.08
CA PRO A 190 -3.70 -19.84 11.77
C PRO A 190 -3.66 -18.31 11.83
N MET A 191 -2.97 -17.69 10.88
CA MET A 191 -2.85 -16.24 10.71
C MET A 191 -3.16 -15.85 9.26
N GLU A 192 -3.65 -14.63 9.08
CA GLU A 192 -3.94 -14.05 7.78
C GLU A 192 -3.48 -12.61 7.70
N ASN A 193 -2.97 -12.25 6.53
CA ASN A 193 -2.62 -10.88 6.14
C ASN A 193 -3.41 -10.52 4.89
N ARG A 194 -3.83 -9.26 4.79
CA ARG A 194 -4.71 -8.80 3.71
C ARG A 194 -4.30 -7.42 3.22
N TYR A 195 -4.03 -7.34 1.92
CA TYR A 195 -3.99 -6.07 1.19
C TYR A 195 -5.30 -5.85 0.45
N TYR A 196 -5.80 -4.64 0.50
CA TYR A 196 -6.98 -4.21 -0.25
C TYR A 196 -6.67 -2.88 -0.92
N GLY A 197 -6.75 -2.85 -2.25
CA GLY A 197 -6.45 -1.65 -3.04
C GLY A 197 -7.14 -1.69 -4.39
N ARG A 198 -7.27 -0.54 -5.03
CA ARG A 198 -7.80 -0.42 -6.39
C ARG A 198 -6.66 -0.25 -7.38
N ALA A 199 -6.76 -0.92 -8.53
CA ALA A 199 -5.79 -0.76 -9.59
C ALA A 199 -5.80 0.66 -10.18
N TRP A 200 -4.66 1.09 -10.73
CA TRP A 200 -4.50 2.40 -11.36
C TRP A 200 -4.86 2.29 -12.85
N THR A 201 -6.13 2.02 -13.12
CA THR A 201 -6.69 1.84 -14.47
C THR A 201 -7.25 3.12 -15.08
N GLY A 202 -7.24 4.23 -14.34
CA GLY A 202 -7.86 5.49 -14.75
C GLY A 202 -9.34 5.57 -14.38
N TYR A 203 -10.00 6.66 -14.79
CA TYR A 203 -11.46 6.74 -14.72
C TYR A 203 -12.03 6.08 -15.97
N ASP A 204 -13.00 5.20 -15.78
CA ASP A 204 -13.80 4.70 -16.89
C ASP A 204 -14.72 5.84 -17.35
N VAL A 205 -14.28 6.58 -18.37
CA VAL A 205 -15.01 7.73 -18.92
C VAL A 205 -16.17 7.24 -19.80
N GLU A 206 -16.15 5.97 -20.23
CA GLU A 206 -17.11 5.41 -21.18
C GLU A 206 -18.30 4.74 -20.46
N ASN A 207 -18.09 4.13 -19.29
CA ASN A 207 -19.15 3.46 -18.51
C ASN A 207 -19.70 4.28 -17.33
N GLY A 208 -19.33 5.55 -17.23
CA GLY A 208 -19.92 6.46 -16.25
C GLY A 208 -21.42 6.63 -16.49
N GLN A 209 -22.25 6.03 -15.63
CA GLN A 209 -23.71 6.24 -15.57
C GLN A 209 -24.09 7.66 -15.11
N GLY A 210 -23.44 8.68 -15.64
CA GLY A 210 -23.76 10.09 -15.48
C GLY A 210 -24.08 10.65 -16.85
N GLY A 211 -25.36 10.68 -17.21
CA GLY A 211 -25.80 11.38 -18.41
C GLY A 211 -25.45 12.86 -18.31
N GLN A 212 -24.57 13.32 -19.20
CA GLN A 212 -24.56 14.69 -19.73
C GLN A 212 -23.59 14.71 -20.92
N GLU A 213 -23.99 15.48 -21.93
CA GLU A 213 -23.36 15.67 -23.23
C GLU A 213 -21.83 15.65 -23.18
N ASP A 214 -21.20 15.04 -24.18
CA ASP A 214 -19.75 15.02 -24.42
C ASP A 214 -19.17 16.45 -24.37
N ASP A 215 -18.84 16.93 -23.17
CA ASP A 215 -18.23 18.22 -22.93
C ASP A 215 -16.75 18.01 -22.56
N PRO A 216 -15.87 17.89 -23.59
CA PRO A 216 -14.50 17.46 -23.38
C PRO A 216 -13.73 18.47 -22.54
N ILE A 217 -12.91 17.96 -21.63
CA ILE A 217 -12.00 18.81 -20.85
C ILE A 217 -10.91 19.37 -21.77
N VAL A 218 -10.76 20.68 -21.74
CA VAL A 218 -9.73 21.42 -22.47
C VAL A 218 -8.91 22.29 -21.52
N PHE A 219 -7.76 22.74 -22.01
CA PHE A 219 -6.80 23.51 -21.24
C PHE A 219 -6.76 24.96 -21.71
N ILE A 220 -6.91 25.89 -20.77
CA ILE A 220 -6.80 27.33 -21.02
C ILE A 220 -5.69 27.92 -20.16
N ALA A 221 -4.95 28.88 -20.72
CA ALA A 221 -4.08 29.73 -19.91
C ALA A 221 -4.93 30.83 -19.26
N GLU A 222 -4.56 31.27 -18.05
CA GLU A 222 -5.26 32.32 -17.29
C GLU A 222 -5.61 33.56 -18.12
N ASN A 223 -4.67 34.01 -18.96
CA ASN A 223 -4.84 35.14 -19.88
C ASN A 223 -4.81 34.69 -21.36
N GLY A 224 -5.16 33.43 -21.63
CA GLY A 224 -5.15 32.83 -22.97
C GLY A 224 -6.39 33.21 -23.78
N VAL A 225 -6.20 33.46 -25.07
CA VAL A 225 -7.29 33.71 -26.04
C VAL A 225 -7.79 32.46 -26.75
N VAL A 226 -7.05 31.35 -26.65
CA VAL A 226 -7.38 30.06 -27.27
C VAL A 226 -7.45 28.96 -26.21
N TYR A 227 -8.20 27.91 -26.51
CA TYR A 227 -8.16 26.65 -25.75
C TYR A 227 -7.25 25.62 -26.43
N HIS A 228 -6.76 24.68 -25.63
CA HIS A 228 -5.87 23.60 -26.06
C HIS A 228 -6.48 22.25 -25.68
N THR A 229 -6.40 21.27 -26.58
CA THR A 229 -6.80 19.89 -26.29
C THR A 229 -5.70 19.09 -25.60
N SER A 230 -4.43 19.49 -25.78
CA SER A 230 -3.28 18.84 -25.15
C SER A 230 -2.64 19.73 -24.09
N ARG A 231 -2.50 19.20 -22.86
CA ARG A 231 -1.78 19.86 -21.76
C ARG A 231 -0.32 20.15 -22.10
N ASN A 232 0.27 19.33 -22.95
CA ASN A 232 1.67 19.40 -23.37
C ASN A 232 1.86 20.20 -24.66
N CYS A 233 0.86 20.97 -25.10
CA CYS A 233 1.02 21.86 -26.25
C CYS A 233 2.20 22.81 -26.03
N THR A 234 3.06 22.97 -27.04
CA THR A 234 4.26 23.84 -26.95
C THR A 234 3.93 25.31 -26.64
N TYR A 235 2.70 25.76 -26.96
CA TYR A 235 2.24 27.11 -26.60
C TYR A 235 1.80 27.23 -25.13
N LEU A 236 1.42 26.13 -24.47
CA LEU A 236 1.17 26.11 -23.03
C LEU A 236 2.46 25.86 -22.25
N CYS A 237 3.24 24.87 -22.70
CA CYS A 237 4.45 24.38 -22.08
C CYS A 237 5.65 24.57 -23.02
N PRO A 238 6.17 25.81 -23.15
CA PRO A 238 7.34 26.05 -24.00
C PRO A 238 8.58 25.38 -23.41
N SER A 239 9.44 24.84 -24.29
CA SER A 239 10.74 24.28 -23.90
C SER A 239 11.67 25.41 -23.46
N ILE A 240 12.13 25.35 -22.21
CA ILE A 240 12.97 26.38 -21.59
C ILE A 240 14.42 25.89 -21.58
N ASN A 241 15.31 26.67 -22.19
CA ASN A 241 16.75 26.45 -22.17
C ASN A 241 17.43 27.46 -21.27
N MET A 242 18.43 26.99 -20.51
CA MET A 242 19.29 27.82 -19.69
C MET A 242 20.54 28.19 -20.50
N ILE A 243 20.88 29.47 -20.53
CA ILE A 243 22.08 29.98 -21.21
C ILE A 243 22.87 30.89 -20.28
N SER A 244 24.17 31.00 -20.53
CA SER A 244 25.01 32.01 -19.89
C SER A 244 24.78 33.38 -20.52
N ALA A 245 24.86 34.45 -19.72
CA ALA A 245 24.75 35.83 -20.20
C ALA A 245 25.70 36.15 -21.37
N PHE A 246 26.91 35.58 -21.35
CA PHE A 246 27.92 35.81 -22.39
C PHE A 246 27.54 35.24 -23.76
N GLN A 247 26.65 34.25 -23.80
CA GLN A 247 26.21 33.61 -25.04
C GLN A 247 25.03 34.33 -25.69
N LYS A 248 24.39 35.27 -24.97
CA LYS A 248 23.16 35.94 -25.39
C LYS A 248 23.26 36.55 -26.79
N ASP A 249 24.39 37.17 -27.10
CA ASP A 249 24.58 37.90 -28.36
C ASP A 249 24.95 36.97 -29.54
N ASN A 250 25.34 35.73 -29.25
CA ASN A 250 25.74 34.72 -30.25
C ASN A 250 24.62 33.72 -30.58
N ILE A 251 23.59 33.62 -29.76
CA ILE A 251 22.46 32.71 -29.98
C ILE A 251 21.29 33.46 -30.65
N ARG A 252 20.57 32.78 -31.53
CA ARG A 252 19.34 33.26 -32.18
C ARG A 252 18.18 32.30 -31.88
N ASN A 253 16.96 32.77 -32.03
CA ASN A 253 15.77 31.91 -31.95
C ASN A 253 15.59 31.10 -33.27
N GLU A 254 14.59 30.23 -33.34
CA GLU A 254 14.29 29.42 -34.54
C GLU A 254 14.04 30.27 -35.80
N GLN A 255 13.68 31.54 -35.63
CA GLN A 255 13.39 32.50 -36.70
C GLN A 255 14.58 33.42 -37.02
N GLY A 256 15.74 33.22 -36.38
CA GLY A 256 16.94 34.02 -36.59
C GLY A 256 16.96 35.36 -35.84
N GLU A 257 16.01 35.63 -34.95
CA GLU A 257 15.94 36.87 -34.17
C GLU A 257 16.87 36.86 -32.95
N LYS A 258 17.24 38.06 -32.48
CA LYS A 258 18.01 38.27 -31.25
C LYS A 258 17.11 38.21 -30.01
N TYR A 259 17.68 37.82 -28.87
CA TYR A 259 16.96 37.80 -27.59
C TYR A 259 17.02 39.16 -26.88
N HIS A 260 15.84 39.73 -26.61
CA HIS A 260 15.63 40.98 -25.91
C HIS A 260 15.20 40.78 -24.46
N ALA A 261 15.32 41.81 -23.62
CA ALA A 261 14.94 41.73 -22.22
C ALA A 261 13.43 41.51 -22.07
N CYS A 262 13.02 40.58 -21.21
CA CYS A 262 11.62 40.48 -20.82
C CYS A 262 11.16 41.75 -20.08
N GLU A 263 10.01 42.31 -20.46
CA GLU A 263 9.44 43.51 -19.83
C GLU A 263 9.14 43.36 -18.33
N ARG A 264 8.92 42.12 -17.87
CA ARG A 264 8.54 41.81 -16.48
C ARG A 264 9.76 41.53 -15.61
N CYS A 265 10.61 40.58 -16.00
CA CYS A 265 11.76 40.18 -15.19
C CYS A 265 13.11 40.74 -15.66
N GLY A 266 13.17 41.39 -16.84
CA GLY A 266 14.39 41.92 -17.43
C GLY A 266 14.77 43.33 -16.97
N ARG A 267 13.93 44.00 -16.17
CA ARG A 267 14.21 45.36 -15.63
C ARG A 267 15.37 45.39 -14.64
N ALA A 268 15.65 44.26 -13.98
CA ALA A 268 16.70 44.13 -12.97
C ALA A 268 18.13 43.97 -13.57
N GLY A 269 18.31 44.21 -14.88
CA GLY A 269 19.57 43.98 -15.58
C GLY A 269 19.82 42.52 -15.95
N ILE A 270 20.98 42.25 -16.55
CA ILE A 270 21.39 40.91 -17.00
C ILE A 270 22.01 40.16 -15.81
N GLN A 271 21.44 38.99 -15.46
CA GLN A 271 22.02 38.07 -14.49
C GLN A 271 22.98 37.08 -15.17
N GLY A 272 23.83 36.39 -14.41
CA GLY A 272 24.80 35.44 -14.97
C GLY A 272 24.18 34.27 -15.75
N VAL A 273 22.94 33.92 -15.43
CA VAL A 273 22.16 32.86 -16.08
C VAL A 273 20.84 33.43 -16.59
N LEU A 274 20.52 33.14 -17.84
CA LEU A 274 19.28 33.56 -18.50
C LEU A 274 18.49 32.35 -18.99
N TYR A 275 17.18 32.50 -19.03
CA TYR A 275 16.24 31.50 -19.54
C TYR A 275 15.63 31.99 -20.85
N ILE A 276 15.73 31.17 -21.88
CA ILE A 276 15.19 31.46 -23.21
C ILE A 276 14.30 30.31 -23.67
N THR A 277 13.48 30.57 -24.68
CA THR A 277 12.70 29.55 -25.38
C THR A 277 13.01 29.64 -26.86
N SER A 278 13.05 28.53 -27.58
CA SER A 278 13.46 28.51 -28.99
C SER A 278 12.51 29.27 -29.93
N GLN A 279 11.23 29.36 -29.57
CA GLN A 279 10.20 30.07 -30.34
C GLN A 279 10.01 31.53 -29.92
N GLY A 280 10.50 31.92 -28.73
CA GLY A 280 10.41 33.28 -28.23
C GLY A 280 11.61 34.13 -28.64
N ASN A 281 11.50 35.46 -28.48
CA ASN A 281 12.60 36.40 -28.70
C ASN A 281 12.96 37.18 -27.43
N ARG A 282 12.55 36.69 -26.26
CA ARG A 282 12.84 37.31 -24.97
C ARG A 282 13.64 36.39 -24.07
N TYR A 283 14.59 36.97 -23.33
CA TYR A 283 15.28 36.30 -22.24
C TYR A 283 14.66 36.67 -20.90
N HIS A 284 14.70 35.71 -19.98
CA HIS A 284 14.12 35.81 -18.65
C HIS A 284 15.18 35.58 -17.57
N ASN A 285 15.10 36.32 -16.48
CA ASN A 285 16.00 36.16 -15.33
C ASN A 285 15.46 35.15 -14.30
N SER A 286 14.23 34.66 -14.46
CA SER A 286 13.59 33.75 -13.49
C SER A 286 12.67 32.76 -14.19
N LEU A 287 12.76 31.49 -13.77
CA LEU A 287 11.84 30.42 -14.17
C LEU A 287 10.38 30.65 -13.74
N LYS A 288 10.16 31.53 -12.75
CA LYS A 288 8.83 31.90 -12.24
C LYS A 288 8.23 33.11 -12.96
N CYS A 289 8.91 33.65 -13.98
CA CYS A 289 8.36 34.78 -14.73
C CYS A 289 7.07 34.36 -15.44
N SER A 290 5.98 35.09 -15.21
CA SER A 290 4.67 34.86 -15.84
C SER A 290 4.67 35.06 -17.37
N GLY A 291 5.74 35.65 -17.92
CA GLY A 291 5.97 35.71 -19.37
C GLY A 291 6.63 34.45 -19.93
N LEU A 292 7.21 33.60 -19.07
CA LEU A 292 7.89 32.35 -19.43
C LEU A 292 7.01 31.13 -19.12
N LYS A 293 6.37 31.12 -17.94
CA LYS A 293 5.39 30.10 -17.54
C LYS A 293 4.00 30.71 -17.44
N ARG A 294 3.00 29.96 -17.90
CA ARG A 294 1.57 30.31 -17.81
C ARG A 294 0.92 29.47 -16.72
N THR A 295 -0.02 30.05 -15.98
CA THR A 295 -0.97 29.29 -15.15
C THR A 295 -1.99 28.65 -16.08
N ILE A 296 -2.18 27.33 -15.98
CA ILE A 296 -3.03 26.56 -16.91
C ILE A 296 -4.15 25.87 -16.12
N TYR A 297 -5.38 26.16 -16.49
CA TYR A 297 -6.60 25.56 -15.94
C TYR A 297 -7.13 24.46 -16.86
N ALA A 298 -7.72 23.42 -16.27
CA ALA A 298 -8.52 22.43 -16.97
C ALA A 298 -9.99 22.81 -16.76
N VAL A 299 -10.70 23.05 -17.86
CA VAL A 299 -12.10 23.49 -17.87
C VAL A 299 -12.86 22.68 -18.90
N HIS A 300 -14.18 22.62 -18.77
CA HIS A 300 -15.00 22.03 -19.82
C HIS A 300 -15.01 22.93 -21.07
N LEU A 301 -15.24 22.37 -22.26
CA LEU A 301 -15.25 23.12 -23.51
C LEU A 301 -16.37 24.17 -23.50
N SER A 302 -17.52 23.86 -22.92
CA SER A 302 -18.63 24.81 -22.73
C SER A 302 -18.24 26.03 -21.89
N GLU A 303 -17.35 25.86 -20.92
CA GLU A 303 -16.85 26.90 -20.01
C GLU A 303 -15.78 27.80 -20.63
N THR A 304 -15.28 27.47 -21.83
CA THR A 304 -14.23 28.26 -22.48
C THR A 304 -14.69 29.66 -22.93
N GLY A 305 -15.98 29.95 -22.87
CA GLY A 305 -16.54 31.24 -23.27
C GLY A 305 -16.36 31.53 -24.76
N GLY A 306 -16.38 30.50 -25.60
CA GLY A 306 -16.26 30.64 -27.06
C GLY A 306 -14.85 30.95 -27.57
N LYS A 307 -13.80 30.65 -26.79
CA LYS A 307 -12.41 30.78 -27.25
C LYS A 307 -12.17 29.92 -28.49
N GLY A 308 -11.33 30.40 -29.40
CA GLY A 308 -10.91 29.63 -30.57
C GLY A 308 -10.00 28.45 -30.20
N LYS A 309 -9.95 27.42 -31.04
CA LYS A 309 -9.02 26.32 -30.88
C LYS A 309 -7.59 26.76 -31.21
N CYS A 310 -6.62 26.33 -30.43
CA CYS A 310 -5.20 26.54 -30.73
C CYS A 310 -4.79 25.87 -32.06
N SER A 311 -4.07 26.62 -32.91
CA SER A 311 -3.59 26.17 -34.23
C SER A 311 -2.57 25.02 -34.22
N LYS A 312 -1.90 24.77 -33.09
CA LYS A 312 -1.03 23.58 -32.91
C LYS A 312 -1.78 22.39 -32.34
N CYS A 313 -2.98 22.60 -31.82
CA CYS A 313 -3.84 21.55 -31.28
C CYS A 313 -4.93 21.13 -32.29
N GLY A 314 -5.01 21.81 -33.43
CA GLY A 314 -5.96 21.59 -34.53
C GLY A 314 -5.56 22.43 -35.73
#